data_AF-A0A962UWI3-F1
#
_entry.id   AF-A0A962UWI3-F1
#
_cell.length_a   1.000
_cell.length_b   1.000
_cell.length_c   1.000
_cell.angle_alpha   90.00
_cell.angle_beta   90.00
_cell.angle_gamma   90.00
#
_symmetry.space_group_name_H-M   'P 1'
#
loop_
_entity.id
_entity.type
_entity.pdbx_description
1 polymer ?
#
loop_
_entity_poly.entity_id
_entity_poly.type
_entity_poly.pdbx_seq_one_letter_code
_entity_poly.pdbx_strand_id
1 'polypeptide(L)'
;MPHSLRLNPLYAALLIALGGSAQAATLTVTSNLDDGTDCTLREAVEAINAGANQNGCSAAGAYGTNDTIVFAPALINSTITLTDQADSDIEINKALTITGPVAGDPTGLTIERSA
;
A
#
# COMPACT_ATOMS: atom_id res chain seq x y z
N MET A 1 -8.44 38.57 -34.68
CA MET A 1 -7.37 39.29 -33.94
C MET A 1 -6.65 38.27 -33.06
N PRO A 2 -5.44 37.81 -33.41
CA PRO A 2 -4.71 36.83 -32.60
C PRO A 2 -4.12 37.52 -31.37
N HIS A 3 -4.57 37.12 -30.18
CA HIS A 3 -4.00 37.59 -28.91
C HIS A 3 -2.67 36.87 -28.68
N SER A 4 -1.57 37.62 -28.73
CA SER A 4 -0.24 37.10 -28.43
C SER A 4 -0.09 36.98 -26.91
N LEU A 5 -0.23 35.77 -26.35
CA LEU A 5 0.11 35.53 -24.94
C LEU A 5 1.62 35.68 -24.77
N ARG A 6 2.07 36.80 -24.20
CA ARG A 6 3.46 37.00 -23.76
C ARG A 6 3.63 36.31 -22.41
N LEU A 7 4.05 35.06 -22.43
CA LEU A 7 4.33 34.28 -21.22
C LEU A 7 5.62 34.80 -20.56
N ASN A 8 5.49 35.53 -19.45
CA ASN A 8 6.62 36.08 -18.71
C ASN A 8 7.38 34.91 -18.02
N PRO A 9 8.70 34.73 -18.24
CA PRO A 9 9.45 33.56 -17.75
C PRO A 9 9.41 33.41 -16.21
N LEU A 10 9.14 34.49 -15.48
CA LEU A 10 8.93 34.48 -14.03
C LEU A 10 7.74 33.62 -13.58
N TYR A 11 6.68 33.50 -14.39
CA TYR A 11 5.54 32.62 -14.08
C TYR A 11 5.84 31.14 -14.36
N ALA A 12 6.72 30.84 -15.33
CA ALA A 12 7.10 29.48 -15.65
C ALA A 12 7.93 28.83 -14.52
N ALA A 13 8.74 29.61 -13.80
CA ALA A 13 9.54 29.12 -12.68
C ALA A 13 8.70 28.74 -11.44
N LEU A 14 7.56 29.41 -11.22
CA LEU A 14 6.71 29.14 -10.05
C LEU A 14 5.95 27.81 -10.18
N LEU A 15 5.61 27.37 -11.40
CA LEU A 15 4.85 26.13 -11.62
C LEU A 15 5.66 24.84 -11.37
N ILE A 16 6.99 24.90 -11.50
CA ILE A 16 7.87 23.73 -11.32
C ILE A 16 8.07 23.41 -9.83
N ALA A 17 7.90 24.41 -8.94
CA ALA A 17 8.11 24.25 -7.50
C ALA A 17 6.94 23.58 -6.75
N LEU A 18 5.76 23.42 -7.39
CA LEU A 18 4.61 22.73 -6.79
C LEU A 18 4.59 21.20 -7.06
N GLY A 19 5.62 20.66 -7.70
CA GLY A 19 5.78 19.21 -7.85
C GLY A 19 6.10 18.55 -6.51
N GLY A 20 5.06 18.23 -5.73
CA GLY A 20 5.22 17.43 -4.51
C GLY A 20 5.84 16.08 -4.85
N SER A 21 6.87 15.67 -4.10
CA SER A 21 7.43 14.33 -4.20
C SER A 21 6.35 13.30 -3.87
N ALA A 22 6.03 12.41 -4.81
CA ALA A 22 5.18 11.26 -4.52
C ALA A 22 5.87 10.40 -3.46
N GLN A 23 5.27 10.34 -2.28
CA GLN A 23 5.70 9.45 -1.20
C GLN A 23 4.98 8.12 -1.38
N ALA A 24 5.72 7.03 -1.23
CA ALA A 24 5.21 5.67 -1.30
C ALA A 24 5.87 4.84 -0.19
N ALA A 25 5.08 4.46 0.80
CA ALA A 25 5.47 3.53 1.84
C ALA A 25 5.49 2.11 1.29
N THR A 26 6.37 1.27 1.83
CA THR A 26 6.32 -0.18 1.65
C THR A 26 6.07 -0.83 3.00
N LEU A 27 5.03 -1.65 3.09
CA LEU A 27 4.78 -2.51 4.25
C LEU A 27 5.03 -3.96 3.87
N THR A 28 5.70 -4.67 4.77
CA THR A 28 5.96 -6.10 4.63
C THR A 28 5.04 -6.86 5.56
N VAL A 29 4.08 -7.59 5.00
CA VAL A 29 3.23 -8.54 5.74
C VAL A 29 4.09 -9.73 6.12
N THR A 30 4.18 -10.03 7.42
CA THR A 30 5.02 -11.09 7.98
C THR A 30 4.21 -12.22 8.60
N SER A 31 2.90 -12.03 8.75
CA SER A 31 1.98 -12.98 9.36
C SER A 31 1.00 -13.54 8.33
N ASN A 32 0.63 -14.81 8.49
CA ASN A 32 -0.44 -15.44 7.71
C ASN A 32 -1.81 -15.39 8.43
N LEU A 33 -1.88 -14.76 9.60
CA LEU A 33 -3.13 -14.51 10.29
C LEU A 33 -3.94 -13.41 9.59
N ASP A 34 -5.25 -13.46 9.76
CA ASP A 34 -6.15 -12.39 9.30
C ASP A 34 -5.99 -11.12 10.15
N ASP A 35 -5.88 -11.27 11.46
CA ASP A 35 -5.65 -10.22 12.45
C ASP A 35 -4.83 -10.81 13.62
N GLY A 36 -4.09 -9.99 14.36
CA GLY A 36 -3.42 -10.43 15.58
C GLY A 36 -2.03 -9.84 15.84
N THR A 37 -1.01 -10.70 15.80
CA THR A 37 0.38 -10.31 16.09
C THR A 37 1.21 -10.25 14.81
N ASP A 38 2.29 -9.48 14.88
CA ASP A 38 3.13 -9.09 13.73
C ASP A 38 2.33 -8.28 12.71
N CYS A 39 2.84 -8.08 11.50
CA CYS A 39 2.11 -7.35 10.47
C CYS A 39 1.26 -8.33 9.63
N THR A 40 -0.06 -8.33 9.83
CA THR A 40 -1.03 -9.05 8.99
C THR A 40 -1.39 -8.27 7.72
N LEU A 41 -2.07 -8.92 6.76
CA LEU A 41 -2.57 -8.24 5.56
C LEU A 41 -3.60 -7.16 5.91
N ARG A 42 -4.49 -7.44 6.86
CA ARG A 42 -5.52 -6.51 7.31
C ARG A 42 -4.91 -5.26 7.91
N GLU A 43 -3.99 -5.42 8.85
CA GLU A 43 -3.32 -4.29 9.51
C GLU A 43 -2.45 -3.49 8.54
N ALA A 44 -1.86 -4.13 7.54
CA ALA A 44 -1.10 -3.44 6.49
C ALA A 44 -2.00 -2.53 5.63
N VAL A 45 -3.21 -3.00 5.29
CA VAL A 45 -4.21 -2.20 4.57
C VAL A 45 -4.74 -1.07 5.45
N GLU A 46 -5.04 -1.34 6.73
CA GLU A 46 -5.45 -0.31 7.70
C GLU A 46 -4.38 0.78 7.88
N ALA A 47 -3.09 0.38 7.91
CA ALA A 47 -1.99 1.32 8.00
C ALA A 47 -1.91 2.26 6.79
N ILE A 48 -2.07 1.74 5.57
CA ILE A 48 -2.11 2.55 4.35
C ILE A 48 -3.32 3.48 4.36
N ASN A 49 -4.52 2.94 4.63
CA ASN A 49 -5.75 3.74 4.71
C ASN A 49 -5.63 4.88 5.72
N ALA A 50 -5.08 4.61 6.90
CA ALA A 50 -4.81 5.63 7.93
C ALA A 50 -3.67 6.59 7.53
N GLY A 51 -2.72 6.14 6.70
CA GLY A 51 -1.48 6.85 6.41
C GLY A 51 -0.52 6.87 7.60
N ALA A 52 -0.54 5.83 8.43
CA ALA A 52 0.26 5.71 9.65
C ALA A 52 0.50 4.23 10.00
N ASN A 53 1.59 3.94 10.72
CA ASN A 53 1.86 2.59 11.21
C ASN A 53 0.76 2.11 12.17
N GLN A 54 0.33 0.85 12.02
CA GLN A 54 -0.70 0.20 12.85
C GLN A 54 -0.19 -1.16 13.32
N ASN A 55 -0.68 -1.65 14.46
CA ASN A 55 -0.58 -3.03 14.95
C ASN A 55 0.55 -3.88 14.32
N GLY A 56 1.80 -3.72 14.76
CA GLY A 56 2.94 -4.52 14.27
C GLY A 56 3.46 -4.18 12.85
N CYS A 57 2.69 -3.47 12.04
CA CYS A 57 3.07 -2.99 10.72
C CYS A 57 3.84 -1.66 10.78
N SER A 58 5.12 -1.71 10.46
CA SER A 58 5.98 -0.53 10.30
C SER A 58 6.37 -0.35 8.84
N ALA A 59 6.01 0.79 8.25
CA ALA A 59 6.39 1.12 6.89
C ALA A 59 7.89 1.44 6.75
N ALA A 60 8.45 1.02 5.62
CA ALA A 60 9.66 1.61 5.06
C ALA A 60 9.27 2.77 4.13
N GLY A 61 9.91 3.93 4.31
CA GLY A 61 9.51 5.16 3.62
C GLY A 61 8.35 5.87 4.32
N ALA A 62 7.75 6.83 3.62
CA ALA A 62 6.66 7.63 4.15
C ALA A 62 5.37 7.34 3.37
N TYR A 63 4.25 7.25 4.08
CA TYR A 63 2.94 7.06 3.49
C TYR A 63 2.61 8.20 2.52
N GLY A 64 1.94 7.85 1.43
CA GLY A 64 1.52 8.86 0.47
C GLY A 64 0.49 8.32 -0.51
N THR A 65 0.80 8.49 -1.79
CA THR A 65 -0.09 8.05 -2.87
C THR A 65 0.53 6.83 -3.51
N ASN A 66 -0.23 5.75 -3.63
CA ASN A 66 0.21 4.50 -4.24
C ASN A 66 1.29 3.78 -3.41
N ASP A 67 0.98 3.57 -2.12
CA ASP A 67 1.78 2.77 -1.21
C ASP A 67 1.80 1.28 -1.64
N THR A 68 2.75 0.50 -1.14
CA THR A 68 2.95 -0.89 -1.54
C THR A 68 2.87 -1.83 -0.34
N ILE A 69 2.14 -2.93 -0.50
CA ILE A 69 2.19 -4.10 0.37
C ILE A 69 2.99 -5.18 -0.35
N VAL A 70 3.98 -5.73 0.35
CA VAL A 70 4.70 -6.95 -0.04
C VAL A 70 4.53 -8.01 1.04
N PHE A 71 4.67 -9.27 0.68
CA PHE A 71 4.69 -10.37 1.65
C PHE A 71 6.12 -10.80 1.94
N ALA A 72 6.39 -11.17 3.19
CA ALA A 72 7.68 -11.73 3.55
C ALA A 72 7.91 -13.07 2.80
N PRO A 73 9.16 -13.39 2.41
CA PRO A 73 9.46 -14.68 1.77
C PRO A 73 9.08 -15.91 2.61
N ALA A 74 8.96 -15.76 3.93
CA ALA A 74 8.49 -16.83 4.81
C ALA A 74 7.03 -17.25 4.55
N LEU A 75 6.24 -16.43 3.84
CA LEU A 75 4.84 -16.70 3.51
C LEU A 75 4.66 -17.40 2.15
N ILE A 76 5.73 -17.79 1.45
CA ILE A 76 5.63 -18.61 0.25
C ILE A 76 4.88 -19.91 0.57
N ASN A 77 3.95 -20.32 -0.29
CA ASN A 77 3.15 -21.53 -0.12
C ASN A 77 2.34 -21.55 1.19
N SER A 78 2.03 -20.37 1.74
CA SER A 78 1.14 -20.21 2.88
C SER A 78 -0.27 -19.84 2.44
N THR A 79 -1.21 -19.93 3.38
CA THR A 79 -2.57 -19.47 3.20
C THR A 79 -2.89 -18.43 4.26
N ILE A 80 -3.42 -17.29 3.82
CA ILE A 80 -4.10 -16.31 4.65
C ILE A 80 -5.59 -16.63 4.55
N THR A 81 -6.17 -17.11 5.64
CA THR A 81 -7.61 -17.35 5.74
C THR A 81 -8.25 -16.14 6.39
N LEU A 82 -8.94 -15.32 5.60
CA LEU A 82 -9.70 -14.17 6.07
C LEU A 82 -10.89 -14.67 6.88
N THR A 83 -10.94 -14.30 8.15
CA THR A 83 -12.02 -14.70 9.04
C THR A 83 -13.16 -13.70 8.93
N ASP A 84 -14.40 -14.18 9.06
CA ASP A 84 -15.56 -13.31 9.23
C ASP A 84 -15.49 -12.60 10.59
N GLN A 85 -14.69 -11.54 10.64
CA GLN A 85 -14.81 -10.51 11.66
C GLN A 85 -16.11 -9.78 11.34
N ALA A 86 -17.09 -9.81 12.26
CA ALA A 86 -18.39 -9.19 12.05
C ALA A 86 -18.21 -7.75 11.53
N ASP A 87 -18.66 -7.48 10.30
CA ASP A 87 -18.58 -6.20 9.57
C ASP A 87 -17.19 -5.77 9.00
N SER A 88 -16.20 -6.66 8.87
CA SER A 88 -14.87 -6.24 8.41
C SER A 88 -14.35 -7.06 7.22
N ASP A 89 -14.90 -6.81 6.03
CA ASP A 89 -14.13 -7.01 4.80
C ASP A 89 -12.81 -6.22 4.89
N ILE A 90 -11.77 -6.65 4.18
CA ILE A 90 -10.58 -5.80 4.02
C ILE A 90 -10.96 -4.63 3.12
N GLU A 91 -11.29 -3.49 3.75
CA GLU A 91 -11.61 -2.26 3.04
C GLU A 91 -10.34 -1.61 2.49
N ILE A 92 -10.27 -1.41 1.17
CA ILE A 92 -9.19 -0.65 0.52
C ILE A 92 -9.79 0.68 0.03
N ASN A 93 -9.46 1.78 0.71
CA ASN A 93 -9.97 3.12 0.36
C ASN A 93 -8.88 4.10 -0.07
N LYS A 94 -7.61 3.65 -0.10
CA LYS A 94 -6.50 4.35 -0.75
C LYS A 94 -5.87 3.52 -1.86
N ALA A 95 -5.26 4.23 -2.82
CA ALA A 95 -4.48 3.60 -3.87
C ALA A 95 -3.29 2.86 -3.26
N LEU A 96 -3.21 1.55 -3.53
CA LEU A 96 -2.10 0.71 -3.13
C LEU A 96 -1.80 -0.35 -4.19
N THR A 97 -0.59 -0.91 -4.11
CA THR A 97 -0.18 -2.09 -4.88
C THR A 97 0.08 -3.24 -3.93
N ILE A 98 -0.42 -4.44 -4.24
CA ILE A 98 -0.09 -5.68 -3.51
C ILE A 98 0.78 -6.55 -4.41
N THR A 99 1.95 -6.93 -3.93
CA THR A 99 2.88 -7.81 -4.64
C THR A 99 3.10 -9.09 -3.86
N GLY A 100 3.14 -10.23 -4.56
CA GLY A 100 3.40 -11.54 -3.96
C GLY A 100 4.77 -11.63 -3.25
N PRO A 101 5.00 -12.69 -2.47
CA PRO A 101 6.17 -12.81 -1.59
C PRO A 101 7.51 -12.86 -2.33
N VAL A 102 7.52 -13.41 -3.56
CA VAL A 102 8.69 -13.44 -4.44
C VAL A 102 8.29 -13.25 -5.90
N ALA A 103 9.22 -12.72 -6.70
CA ALA A 103 9.01 -12.57 -8.14
C ALA A 103 8.94 -13.95 -8.83
N GLY A 104 7.87 -14.19 -9.59
CA GLY A 104 7.69 -15.44 -10.33
C GLY A 104 7.38 -16.65 -9.45
N ASP A 105 6.74 -16.44 -8.29
CA ASP A 105 6.37 -17.50 -7.35
C ASP A 105 5.58 -18.65 -8.03
N PRO A 106 6.14 -19.88 -8.11
CA PRO A 106 5.46 -21.01 -8.76
C PRO A 106 4.36 -21.64 -7.89
N THR A 107 4.38 -21.40 -6.58
CA THR A 107 3.43 -21.97 -5.61
C THR A 107 2.42 -20.95 -5.09
N GLY A 108 2.79 -19.67 -5.17
CA GLY A 108 1.95 -18.55 -4.77
C GLY A 108 1.75 -18.43 -3.27
N LEU A 109 0.96 -17.40 -2.93
CA LEU A 109 0.30 -17.21 -1.65
C LEU A 109 -1.20 -17.37 -1.91
N THR A 110 -1.90 -18.15 -1.08
CA THR A 110 -3.36 -18.23 -1.17
C THR A 110 -3.99 -17.24 -0.20
N ILE A 111 -4.95 -16.47 -0.68
CA ILE A 111 -5.84 -15.65 0.16
C ILE A 111 -7.25 -16.21 -0.06
N GLU A 112 -7.87 -16.69 1.00
CA GLU A 112 -9.19 -17.29 0.95
C GLU A 112 -10.08 -16.72 2.06
N ARG A 113 -11.39 -16.75 1.86
CA ARG A 113 -12.33 -16.47 2.95
C ARG A 113 -12.56 -17.74 3.77
N SER A 114 -12.80 -17.60 5.07
CA SER A 114 -13.36 -18.67 5.88
C SER A 114 -14.72 -19.09 5.32
N ALA A 115 -14.97 -20.40 5.33
CA ALA A 115 -16.22 -20.99 4.84
C ALA A 115 -17.42 -20.71 5.74
#